data_AF-A0A2M9H9Y9-F1
#
_entry.id   AF-A0A2M9H9Y9-F1
#
_cell.length_a   1.000
_cell.length_b   1.000
_cell.length_c   1.000
_cell.angle_alpha   90.00
_cell.angle_beta   90.00
_cell.angle_gamma   90.00
#
_symmetry.space_group_name_H-M   'P 1'
#
loop_
_entity.id
_entity.type
_entity.pdbx_description
1 polymer ?
#
loop_
_entity_poly.entity_id
_entity_poly.type
_entity_poly.pdbx_seq_one_letter_code
_entity_poly.pdbx_strand_id
1 'polypeptide(L)' 'WLEEPGSGYPKERVVPEQRNKRILDQVRAAAYRPLIDIYRDLDPELVKGAFAGERFRELFEAHARPGEIRDYVLSLTD' A
#
# COMPACT_ATOMS: atom_id res chain seq x y z
N TRP A 1 23.56 -9.08 11.30
CA TRP A 1 22.67 -10.20 10.97
C TRP A 1 21.23 -9.72 11.09
N LEU A 2 20.56 -9.43 9.97
CA LEU A 2 19.10 -9.26 9.95
C LEU A 2 18.54 -10.52 9.29
N GLU A 3 17.66 -11.22 9.99
CA GLU A 3 16.94 -12.37 9.42
C GLU A 3 15.96 -11.89 8.33
N GLU A 4 15.61 -12.78 7.41
CA GLU A 4 14.64 -12.44 6.36
C GLU A 4 13.25 -12.13 6.95
N PRO A 5 12.51 -11.14 6.41
CA PRO A 5 11.14 -10.84 6.84
C PRO A 5 10.23 -12.06 6.71
N GLY A 6 9.39 -12.30 7.73
CA GLY A 6 8.47 -13.44 7.72
C GLY A 6 9.13 -14.79 8.05
N SER A 7 10.36 -14.77 8.58
CA SER A 7 11.05 -15.95 9.12
C SER A 7 10.47 -16.46 10.45
N GLY A 8 9.47 -15.77 11.00
CA GLY A 8 8.71 -16.14 12.19
C GLY A 8 9.47 -16.02 13.51
N TYR A 9 8.73 -15.74 14.60
CA TYR A 9 9.29 -15.75 15.94
C TYR A 9 8.25 -16.05 17.03
N PRO A 10 8.45 -17.07 17.89
CA PRO A 10 9.55 -18.04 17.87
C PRO A 10 9.67 -18.87 16.57
N LYS A 11 10.85 -19.41 16.27
CA LYS A 11 11.16 -20.02 14.96
C LYS A 11 10.28 -21.23 14.65
N GLU A 12 9.90 -21.99 15.67
CA GLU A 12 8.97 -23.11 15.58
C GLU A 12 7.55 -22.70 15.15
N ARG A 13 7.21 -21.41 15.19
CA ARG A 13 5.90 -20.87 14.79
C ARG A 13 5.84 -20.30 13.38
N VAL A 14 6.93 -20.38 12.60
CA VAL A 14 6.99 -19.82 11.25
C VAL A 14 5.86 -20.34 10.33
N VAL A 15 5.55 -21.64 10.39
CA VAL A 15 4.52 -22.26 9.55
C VAL A 15 3.12 -21.71 9.84
N PRO A 16 2.61 -21.74 11.11
CA PRO A 16 1.31 -21.16 11.41
C PRO A 16 1.27 -19.64 11.19
N GLU A 17 2.37 -18.91 11.44
CA GLU A 17 2.43 -17.46 11.20
C GLU A 17 2.33 -17.10 9.72
N GLN A 18 3.09 -17.78 8.85
CA GLN A 18 3.00 -17.58 7.41
C GLN A 18 1.61 -17.98 6.88
N ARG A 19 1.01 -19.05 7.42
CA ARG A 19 -0.38 -19.42 7.09
C ARG A 19 -1.37 -18.32 7.47
N ASN A 20 -1.27 -17.79 8.69
CA ASN A 20 -2.16 -16.74 9.16
C ASN A 20 -1.99 -15.44 8.37
N LYS A 21 -0.76 -15.09 7.97
CA LYS A 21 -0.50 -13.96 7.07
C LYS A 21 -1.24 -14.13 5.74
N ARG A 22 -1.19 -15.32 5.13
CA ARG A 22 -1.91 -15.60 3.86
C ARG A 22 -3.42 -15.46 4.03
N ILE A 23 -3.96 -15.91 5.17
CA ILE A 23 -5.39 -15.72 5.49
C ILE A 23 -5.71 -14.24 5.68
N LEU A 24 -4.85 -13.48 6.36
CA LEU A 24 -5.02 -12.04 6.53
C LEU A 24 -5.03 -11.30 5.18
N ASP A 25 -4.18 -11.70 4.24
CA ASP A 25 -4.20 -11.16 2.87
C ASP A 25 -5.56 -11.41 2.18
N GLN A 26 -6.13 -12.61 2.35
CA GLN A 26 -7.45 -12.96 1.80
C GLN A 26 -8.57 -12.18 2.48
N VAL A 27 -8.53 -12.02 3.81
CA VAL A 27 -9.49 -11.19 4.55
C VAL A 27 -9.44 -9.76 4.05
N ARG A 28 -8.25 -9.19 3.85
CA ARG A 28 -8.09 -7.85 3.29
C ARG A 28 -8.68 -7.75 1.88
N ALA A 29 -8.43 -8.74 1.02
CA ALA A 29 -8.98 -8.74 -0.33
C ALA A 29 -10.51 -8.85 -0.35
N ALA A 30 -11.11 -9.57 0.61
CA ALA A 30 -12.56 -9.67 0.73
C ALA A 30 -13.21 -8.41 1.35
N ALA A 31 -12.51 -7.74 2.26
CA ALA A 31 -13.04 -6.58 2.99
C ALA A 31 -12.82 -5.24 2.29
N TYR A 32 -11.76 -5.13 1.47
CA TYR A 32 -11.36 -3.88 0.81
C TYR A 32 -11.47 -4.00 -0.70
N ARG A 33 -12.05 -2.97 -1.30
CA ARG A 33 -12.03 -2.71 -2.76
C ARG A 33 -10.65 -2.20 -3.21
N PRO A 34 -10.36 -2.23 -4.53
CA PRO A 34 -9.13 -1.67 -5.07
C PRO A 34 -8.88 -0.24 -4.56
N LEU A 35 -7.63 0.04 -4.20
CA LEU A 35 -7.26 1.31 -3.55
C LEU A 35 -7.57 2.52 -4.44
N ILE A 36 -7.42 2.38 -5.75
CA ILE A 36 -7.73 3.45 -6.71
C ILE A 36 -9.21 3.83 -6.66
N ASP A 37 -10.09 2.84 -6.55
CA ASP A 37 -11.52 3.10 -6.44
C ASP A 37 -11.79 3.83 -5.13
N ILE A 38 -11.15 3.41 -4.02
CA ILE A 38 -11.29 4.11 -2.73
C ILE A 38 -10.89 5.59 -2.86
N TYR A 39 -9.78 5.90 -3.53
CA TYR A 39 -9.37 7.30 -3.73
C TYR A 39 -10.38 8.11 -4.53
N ARG A 40 -10.96 7.53 -5.59
CA ARG A 40 -11.95 8.21 -6.44
C ARG A 40 -13.28 8.50 -5.73
N ASP A 41 -13.65 7.69 -4.75
CA ASP A 41 -14.92 7.84 -4.02
C ASP A 41 -14.80 8.71 -2.74
N LEU A 42 -13.57 8.97 -2.27
CA LEU A 42 -13.33 9.85 -1.14
C LEU A 42 -13.43 11.34 -1.54
N ASP A 43 -13.49 12.21 -0.54
CA ASP A 43 -13.40 13.65 -0.74
C ASP A 43 -12.12 14.01 -1.52
N PRO A 44 -12.23 14.63 -2.71
CA PRO A 44 -11.06 14.94 -3.55
C PRO A 44 -10.04 15.84 -2.86
N GLU A 45 -10.48 16.79 -2.01
CA GLU A 45 -9.59 17.71 -1.31
C GLU A 45 -8.82 16.99 -0.19
N LEU A 46 -9.46 16.01 0.47
CA LEU A 46 -8.78 15.13 1.42
C LEU A 46 -7.68 14.33 0.72
N VAL A 47 -7.98 13.72 -0.42
CA VAL A 47 -7.04 12.88 -1.15
C VAL A 47 -5.90 13.72 -1.72
N LYS A 48 -6.19 14.87 -2.33
CA LYS A 48 -5.18 15.82 -2.80
C LYS A 48 -4.29 16.31 -1.66
N GLY A 49 -4.89 16.68 -0.53
CA GLY A 49 -4.18 17.15 0.66
C GLY A 49 -3.21 16.12 1.23
N ALA A 50 -3.53 14.82 1.15
CA ALA A 50 -2.64 13.73 1.58
C ALA A 50 -1.32 13.65 0.76
N PHE A 51 -1.31 14.23 -0.45
CA PHE A 51 -0.15 14.22 -1.37
C PHE A 51 0.55 15.59 -1.47
N ALA A 52 0.12 16.60 -0.70
CA ALA A 52 0.61 17.98 -0.82
C ALA A 52 1.99 18.24 -0.17
N GLY A 53 2.70 17.19 0.28
CA GLY A 53 4.02 17.35 0.89
C GLY A 53 5.07 17.83 -0.13
N GLU A 54 5.94 18.76 0.27
CA GLU A 54 6.92 19.42 -0.61
C GLU A 54 7.79 18.45 -1.43
N ARG A 55 8.15 17.32 -0.83
CA ARG A 55 8.99 16.27 -1.47
C ARG A 55 8.19 15.09 -2.01
N PHE A 56 6.86 15.09 -1.85
CA PHE A 56 6.03 13.94 -2.19
C PHE A 56 6.14 13.62 -3.67
N ARG A 57 5.91 14.60 -4.55
CA ARG A 57 5.92 14.40 -6.01
C ARG A 57 7.26 13.85 -6.50
N GLU A 58 8.37 14.49 -6.12
CA GLU A 58 9.72 14.06 -6.49
C GLU A 58 9.98 12.59 -6.12
N LEU A 59 9.70 12.22 -4.87
CA LEU A 59 9.93 10.86 -4.38
C LEU A 59 8.96 9.85 -5.00
N PHE A 60 7.71 10.26 -5.22
CA PHE A 60 6.69 9.40 -5.82
C PHE A 60 6.99 9.14 -7.30
N GLU A 61 7.35 10.16 -8.09
CA GLU A 61 7.73 9.99 -9.49
C GLU A 61 8.96 9.07 -9.65
N ALA A 62 9.95 9.19 -8.76
CA ALA A 62 11.18 8.42 -8.80
C ALA A 62 11.00 6.93 -8.42
N HIS A 63 10.02 6.61 -7.56
CA HIS A 63 9.94 5.28 -6.93
C HIS A 63 8.60 4.55 -7.12
N ALA A 64 7.53 5.24 -7.52
CA ALA A 64 6.24 4.60 -7.75
C ALA A 64 6.32 3.65 -8.94
N ARG A 65 5.74 2.47 -8.78
CA ARG A 65 5.63 1.50 -9.88
C ARG A 65 4.64 2.03 -10.93
N PRO A 66 4.87 1.77 -12.23
CA PRO A 66 3.90 2.09 -13.27
C PRO A 66 2.53 1.46 -13.00
N GLY A 67 1.46 2.20 -13.27
CA GLY A 67 0.09 1.72 -13.13
C GLY A 67 -0.89 2.81 -12.73
N GLU A 68 -2.17 2.44 -12.66
CA GLU A 68 -3.30 3.36 -12.51
C GLU A 68 -3.23 4.24 -11.26
N ILE A 69 -2.74 3.70 -10.13
CA ILE A 69 -2.55 4.49 -8.90
C ILE A 69 -1.51 5.59 -9.13
N ARG A 70 -0.40 5.27 -9.81
CA ARG A 70 0.65 6.26 -10.09
C ARG A 70 0.10 7.38 -10.95
N ASP A 71 -0.57 7.03 -12.03
CA ASP A 71 -1.09 8.01 -12.99
C ASP A 71 -2.16 8.90 -12.34
N TYR A 72 -3.05 8.31 -11.54
CA TYR A 72 -4.06 9.06 -10.79
C TYR A 72 -3.43 9.99 -9.75
N VAL A 73 -2.51 9.50 -8.92
CA VAL A 73 -1.86 10.34 -7.89
C VAL A 73 -1.11 11.50 -8.54
N LEU A 74 -0.37 11.26 -9.62
CA LEU A 74 0.35 12.31 -10.34
C LEU A 74 -0.59 13.39 -10.89
N SER A 75 -1.76 13.00 -11.41
CA SER A 75 -2.78 13.94 -11.89
C SER A 75 -3.36 14.86 -10.80
N LEU A 76 -3.18 14.53 -9.52
CA LEU A 76 -3.61 15.34 -8.38
C LEU A 76 -2.51 16.25 -7.84
N THR A 77 -1.26 16.03 -8.26
CA THR A 77 -0.06 16.75 -7.81
C THR A 77 0.48 17.76 -8.82
N ASP A 78 -0.26 18.00 -9.90
CA ASP A 78 -0.02 19.06 -10.90
C ASP A 78 -0.36 20.46 -10.38
#